data_AF-A0A257WUH8-F1
#
_entry.id   AF-A0A257WUH8-F1
#
_cell.length_a   1.000
_cell.length_b   1.000
_cell.length_c   1.000
_cell.angle_alpha   90.00
_cell.angle_beta   90.00
_cell.angle_gamma   90.00
#
_symmetry.space_group_name_H-M   'P 1'
#
loop_
_entity.id
_entity.type
_entity.pdbx_description
1 polymer ?
#
loop_
_entity_poly.entity_id
_entity_poly.type
_entity_poly.pdbx_seq_one_letter_code
_entity_poly.pdbx_strand_id
1 'polypeptide(L)'
;MDVAVPQTDRPVLVQWVEDWITTVARTFQQIRFVLDEYQLLGVIQKYSARYDIRRFDFAAGRGNHALALTLRHLIVHQQVRWYPGCGQLPGLDYRDDLATELASLLLKTTTGGRVRIDHLRDAGYHDDRAFALGAACLEAIQEDPGGDWFAVTPPSHDGGFAW
;
A
#
# COMPACT_ATOMS: atom_id res chain seq x y z
N MET A 1 2.13 7.71 -8.65
CA MET A 1 1.19 6.57 -8.60
C MET A 1 0.41 6.60 -9.88
N ASP A 2 0.46 5.51 -10.64
CA ASP A 2 -0.26 5.37 -11.91
C ASP A 2 -1.57 4.62 -11.66
N VAL A 3 -2.63 5.05 -12.33
CA VAL A 3 -3.99 4.52 -12.12
C VAL A 3 -4.62 4.20 -13.46
N ALA A 4 -5.19 3.00 -13.58
CA ALA A 4 -5.98 2.58 -14.73
C ALA A 4 -7.43 2.38 -14.30
N VAL A 5 -8.37 3.05 -14.99
CA VAL A 5 -9.79 3.01 -14.65
C VAL A 5 -10.54 2.24 -15.75
N PRO A 6 -11.31 1.19 -15.42
CA PRO A 6 -12.14 0.50 -16.40
C PRO A 6 -13.33 1.38 -16.80
N GLN A 7 -13.78 1.26 -18.04
CA GLN A 7 -15.06 1.81 -18.51
C GLN A 7 -16.07 0.66 -18.70
N THR A 8 -17.36 0.98 -18.75
CA THR A 8 -18.46 -0.01 -18.83
C THR A 8 -18.29 -1.04 -19.94
N ASP A 9 -17.68 -0.66 -21.06
CA ASP A 9 -17.42 -1.48 -22.25
C ASP A 9 -15.92 -1.71 -22.52
N ARG A 10 -15.05 -1.18 -21.66
CA ARG A 10 -13.60 -1.22 -21.84
C ARG A 10 -12.90 -1.55 -20.52
N PRO A 11 -12.77 -2.85 -20.17
CA PRO A 11 -12.05 -3.25 -18.97
C PRO A 11 -10.56 -2.90 -19.09
N VAL A 12 -9.89 -2.73 -17.95
CA VAL A 12 -8.43 -2.66 -17.90
C VAL A 12 -7.89 -4.04 -18.22
N LEU A 13 -7.11 -4.15 -19.30
CA LEU A 13 -6.49 -5.41 -19.68
C LEU A 13 -5.34 -5.72 -18.73
N VAL A 14 -5.18 -7.00 -18.35
CA VAL A 14 -4.05 -7.47 -17.54
C VAL A 14 -2.70 -7.09 -18.19
N GLN A 15 -2.63 -7.05 -19.52
CA GLN A 15 -1.46 -6.61 -20.27
C GLN A 15 -0.96 -5.22 -19.83
N TRP A 16 -1.85 -4.31 -19.46
CA TRP A 16 -1.47 -2.99 -18.97
C TRP A 16 -0.60 -3.09 -17.70
N VAL A 17 -0.95 -3.98 -16.78
CA VAL A 17 -0.19 -4.23 -15.54
C VAL A 17 1.16 -4.85 -15.86
N GLU A 18 1.21 -5.80 -16.80
CA GLU A 18 2.45 -6.44 -17.23
C GLU A 18 3.44 -5.46 -17.88
N ASP A 19 2.93 -4.58 -18.74
CA ASP A 19 3.69 -3.54 -19.41
C ASP A 19 4.19 -2.50 -18.40
N TRP A 20 3.35 -2.17 -17.42
CA TRP A 20 3.71 -1.29 -16.30
C TRP A 20 4.84 -1.89 -15.46
N ILE A 21 4.74 -3.15 -15.02
CA ILE A 21 5.81 -3.86 -14.28
C ILE A 21 7.13 -3.81 -15.06
N THR A 22 7.08 -4.13 -16.35
CA THR A 22 8.26 -4.15 -17.21
C THR A 22 8.90 -2.75 -17.34
N THR A 23 8.07 -1.72 -17.44
CA THR A 23 8.51 -0.32 -17.54
C THR A 23 9.16 0.13 -16.24
N VAL A 24 8.50 -0.08 -15.11
CA VAL A 24 9.01 0.33 -13.80
C VAL A 24 10.30 -0.40 -13.45
N ALA A 25 10.40 -1.71 -13.73
CA ALA A 25 11.62 -2.48 -13.49
C ALA A 25 12.83 -2.05 -14.34
N ARG A 26 12.62 -1.32 -15.44
CA ARG A 26 13.71 -0.70 -16.21
C ARG A 26 14.18 0.61 -15.59
N THR A 27 13.27 1.32 -14.93
CA THR A 27 13.54 2.63 -14.31
C THR A 27 14.19 2.48 -12.94
N PHE A 28 13.78 1.49 -12.15
CA PHE A 28 14.25 1.29 -10.78
C PHE A 28 15.10 0.02 -10.68
N GLN A 29 16.36 0.16 -10.27
CA GLN A 29 17.34 -0.95 -10.23
C GLN A 29 17.05 -2.00 -9.14
N GLN A 30 16.46 -1.56 -8.03
CA GLN A 30 16.04 -2.43 -6.93
C GLN A 30 14.58 -2.14 -6.67
N ILE A 31 13.73 -3.04 -7.15
CA ILE A 31 12.29 -2.94 -6.98
C ILE A 31 11.71 -4.28 -6.59
N ARG A 32 10.80 -4.22 -5.63
CA ARG A 32 9.89 -5.30 -5.27
C ARG A 32 8.48 -4.90 -5.67
N PHE A 33 7.74 -5.85 -6.22
CA PHE A 33 6.33 -5.69 -6.53
C PHE A 33 5.50 -6.46 -5.53
N VAL A 34 4.48 -5.81 -4.96
CA VAL A 34 3.48 -6.45 -4.09
C VAL A 34 2.18 -6.53 -4.87
N LEU A 35 1.65 -7.74 -5.06
CA LEU A 35 0.48 -7.99 -5.89
C LEU A 35 -0.63 -8.68 -5.10
N ASP A 36 -1.88 -8.30 -5.35
CA ASP A 36 -3.04 -9.06 -4.92
C ASP A 36 -3.12 -10.38 -5.71
N GLU A 37 -2.95 -11.51 -5.00
CA GLU A 37 -2.93 -12.83 -5.62
C GLU A 37 -4.27 -13.26 -6.20
N TYR A 38 -5.39 -12.75 -5.66
CA TYR A 38 -6.72 -13.10 -6.14
C TYR A 38 -7.04 -12.43 -7.48
N GLN A 39 -6.44 -11.27 -7.75
CA GLN A 39 -6.64 -10.52 -8.99
C GLN A 39 -5.56 -10.81 -10.04
N LEU A 40 -4.32 -11.12 -9.63
CA LEU A 40 -3.15 -11.12 -10.53
C LEU A 40 -2.33 -12.42 -10.49
N LEU A 41 -2.93 -13.57 -10.14
CA LEU A 41 -2.22 -14.86 -10.07
C LEU A 41 -1.41 -15.20 -11.33
N GLY A 42 -1.97 -14.97 -12.52
CA GLY A 42 -1.28 -15.23 -13.79
C GLY A 42 -0.04 -14.35 -13.98
N VAL A 43 -0.12 -13.07 -13.60
CA VAL A 43 1.01 -12.14 -13.64
C VAL A 43 2.10 -12.57 -12.66
N ILE A 44 1.72 -12.96 -11.43
CA ILE A 44 2.65 -13.48 -10.43
C ILE A 44 3.40 -14.70 -10.99
N GLN A 45 2.68 -15.70 -11.49
CA GLN A 45 3.30 -16.90 -12.06
C GLN A 45 4.27 -16.59 -13.21
N LYS A 46 3.88 -15.68 -14.11
CA LYS A 46 4.68 -15.31 -15.29
C LYS A 46 5.97 -14.56 -14.92
N TYR A 47 5.92 -13.69 -13.92
CA TYR A 47 7.00 -12.73 -13.65
C TYR A 47 7.84 -13.04 -12.40
N SER A 48 7.41 -13.94 -11.51
CA SER A 48 8.17 -14.27 -10.29
C SER A 48 9.57 -14.85 -10.55
N ALA A 49 9.84 -15.40 -11.74
CA ALA A 49 11.18 -15.87 -12.12
C ALA A 49 12.14 -14.73 -12.50
N ARG A 50 11.62 -13.53 -12.77
CA ARG A 50 12.39 -12.41 -13.31
C ARG A 50 12.47 -11.22 -12.36
N TYR A 51 11.45 -11.00 -11.56
CA TYR A 51 11.35 -9.86 -10.65
C TYR A 51 11.06 -10.33 -9.23
N ASP A 52 11.47 -9.54 -8.24
CA ASP A 52 11.08 -9.75 -6.85
C ASP A 52 9.58 -9.43 -6.70
N ILE A 53 8.77 -10.48 -6.64
CA ILE A 53 7.31 -10.40 -6.54
C ILE A 53 6.88 -11.02 -5.22
N ARG A 54 6.19 -10.23 -4.40
CA ARG A 54 5.50 -10.65 -3.20
C ARG A 54 4.00 -10.68 -3.42
N ARG A 55 3.36 -11.64 -2.79
CA ARG A 55 1.91 -11.74 -2.75
C ARG A 55 1.43 -11.03 -1.50
N PHE A 56 0.45 -10.16 -1.66
CA PHE A 56 -0.23 -9.58 -0.52
C PHE A 56 -1.10 -10.66 0.14
N ASP A 57 -0.75 -11.05 1.36
CA ASP A 57 -1.51 -12.06 2.11
C ASP A 57 -2.65 -11.42 2.89
N PHE A 58 -3.88 -11.63 2.41
CA PHE A 58 -5.08 -11.16 3.10
C PHE A 58 -5.33 -11.91 4.42
N ALA A 59 -4.87 -13.16 4.56
CA ALA A 59 -4.87 -13.96 5.79
C ALA A 59 -6.15 -13.85 6.64
N ALA A 60 -7.31 -14.09 6.03
CA ALA A 60 -8.63 -13.96 6.66
C ALA A 60 -8.89 -12.57 7.31
N GLY A 61 -8.36 -11.51 6.70
CA GLY A 61 -8.47 -10.13 7.18
C GLY A 61 -7.32 -9.67 8.08
N ARG A 62 -6.32 -10.52 8.39
CA ARG A 62 -5.11 -10.07 9.11
C ARG A 62 -4.28 -9.10 8.26
N GLY A 63 -4.13 -9.36 6.96
CA GLY A 63 -3.43 -8.46 6.04
C GLY A 63 -4.07 -7.08 5.98
N ASN A 64 -5.39 -7.04 5.78
CA ASN A 64 -6.16 -5.78 5.78
C ASN A 64 -6.06 -5.03 7.10
N HIS A 65 -6.02 -5.75 8.22
CA HIS A 65 -5.84 -5.14 9.54
C HIS A 65 -4.47 -4.51 9.72
N ALA A 66 -3.40 -5.25 9.40
CA ALA A 66 -2.05 -4.74 9.46
C ALA A 66 -1.88 -3.53 8.54
N LEU A 67 -2.35 -3.63 7.29
CA LEU A 67 -2.35 -2.55 6.32
C LEU A 67 -3.04 -1.29 6.86
N ALA A 68 -4.28 -1.43 7.37
CA ALA A 68 -5.06 -0.30 7.86
C ALA A 68 -4.38 0.42 9.03
N LEU A 69 -3.84 -0.34 10.00
CA LEU A 69 -3.14 0.23 11.14
C LEU A 69 -1.81 0.88 10.73
N THR A 70 -1.01 0.19 9.91
CA THR A 70 0.26 0.69 9.41
C THR A 70 0.09 1.99 8.63
N LEU A 71 -0.81 2.01 7.64
CA LEU A 71 -1.03 3.21 6.84
C LEU A 71 -1.50 4.39 7.70
N ARG A 72 -2.45 4.15 8.61
CA ARG A 72 -2.91 5.20 9.53
C ARG A 72 -1.78 5.72 10.41
N HIS A 73 -0.96 4.83 10.98
CA HIS A 73 0.18 5.20 11.80
C HIS A 73 1.15 6.09 11.03
N LEU A 74 1.58 5.65 9.84
CA LEU A 74 2.51 6.43 9.01
C LEU A 74 1.95 7.80 8.63
N ILE A 75 0.66 7.90 8.33
CA ILE A 75 0.02 9.19 7.99
C ILE A 75 0.01 10.13 9.21
N VAL A 76 -0.48 9.66 10.36
CA VAL A 76 -0.58 10.48 11.58
C VAL A 76 0.79 10.96 12.06
N HIS A 77 1.82 10.12 11.91
CA HIS A 77 3.20 10.45 12.27
C HIS A 77 4.01 11.07 11.14
N GLN A 78 3.39 11.38 9.99
CA GLN A 78 4.04 12.02 8.83
C GLN A 78 5.25 11.23 8.28
N GLN A 79 5.21 9.90 8.39
CA GLN A 79 6.26 8.97 7.94
C GLN A 79 6.01 8.41 6.53
N VAL A 80 4.98 8.89 5.84
CA VAL A 80 4.71 8.61 4.43
C VAL A 80 4.54 9.91 3.66
N ARG A 81 5.03 9.97 2.42
CA ARG A 81 4.95 11.14 1.56
C ARG A 81 4.44 10.77 0.17
N TRP A 82 3.66 11.67 -0.41
CA TRP A 82 3.24 11.64 -1.81
C TRP A 82 3.26 13.07 -2.35
N TYR A 83 3.41 13.21 -3.67
CA TYR A 83 3.39 14.52 -4.32
C TYR A 83 1.94 15.02 -4.54
N PRO A 84 1.71 16.34 -4.68
CA PRO A 84 0.39 16.88 -5.01
C PRO A 84 -0.16 16.30 -6.33
N GLY A 85 -1.43 15.88 -6.35
CA GLY A 85 -2.03 15.24 -7.53
C GLY A 85 -1.56 13.80 -7.78
N CYS A 86 -0.90 13.16 -6.82
CA CYS A 86 -0.52 11.75 -6.93
C CYS A 86 -1.75 10.86 -7.17
N GLY A 87 -1.74 10.08 -8.24
CA GLY A 87 -2.87 9.23 -8.61
C GLY A 87 -4.10 9.99 -9.13
N GLN A 88 -3.93 11.24 -9.56
CA GLN A 88 -4.99 12.01 -10.21
C GLN A 88 -5.45 11.32 -11.50
N LEU A 89 -6.75 11.12 -11.63
CA LEU A 89 -7.32 10.57 -12.87
C LEU A 89 -7.27 11.60 -13.99
N PRO A 90 -6.83 11.20 -15.21
CA PRO A 90 -6.77 12.10 -16.35
C PRO A 90 -8.17 12.42 -16.86
N GLY A 91 -8.38 13.67 -17.28
CA GLY A 91 -9.62 14.09 -17.95
C GLY A 91 -10.81 14.37 -17.03
N LEU A 92 -10.59 14.47 -15.72
CA LEU A 92 -11.61 14.95 -14.79
C LEU A 92 -11.47 16.46 -14.56
N ASP A 93 -12.60 17.15 -14.51
CA ASP A 93 -12.69 18.59 -14.20
C ASP A 93 -12.64 18.87 -12.69
N TYR A 94 -12.58 17.81 -11.87
CA TYR A 94 -12.49 17.89 -10.42
C TYR A 94 -11.31 17.08 -9.89
N ARG A 95 -10.94 17.38 -8.64
CA ARG A 95 -9.82 16.74 -7.96
C ARG A 95 -10.21 15.35 -7.49
N ASP A 96 -9.53 14.34 -8.01
CA ASP A 96 -9.70 12.93 -7.69
C ASP A 96 -8.31 12.28 -7.65
N ASP A 97 -7.62 12.55 -6.55
CA ASP A 97 -6.26 12.08 -6.30
C ASP A 97 -6.21 11.24 -5.02
N LEU A 98 -5.04 10.66 -4.75
CA LEU A 98 -4.78 9.87 -3.55
C LEU A 98 -5.16 10.60 -2.25
N ALA A 99 -4.96 11.91 -2.16
CA ALA A 99 -5.25 12.64 -0.94
C ALA A 99 -6.76 12.84 -0.74
N THR A 100 -7.52 13.10 -1.81
CA THR A 100 -8.99 13.10 -1.76
C THR A 100 -9.52 11.72 -1.36
N GLU A 101 -8.96 10.65 -1.93
CA GLU A 101 -9.34 9.29 -1.56
C GLU A 101 -9.08 9.03 -0.07
N LEU A 102 -7.85 9.22 0.41
CA LEU A 102 -7.47 9.02 1.81
C LEU A 102 -8.36 9.80 2.79
N ALA A 103 -8.75 11.02 2.44
CA ALA A 103 -9.63 11.86 3.27
C ALA A 103 -11.08 11.34 3.34
N SER A 104 -11.50 10.51 2.39
CA SER A 104 -12.86 9.95 2.30
C SER A 104 -13.00 8.57 2.96
N LEU A 105 -11.88 7.96 3.36
CA LEU A 105 -11.86 6.60 3.90
C LEU A 105 -12.42 6.53 5.31
N LEU A 106 -12.99 5.36 5.61
CA LEU A 106 -13.47 4.96 6.92
C LEU A 106 -12.67 3.76 7.42
N LEU A 107 -12.54 3.66 8.74
CA LEU A 107 -12.04 2.46 9.38
C LEU A 107 -13.22 1.72 10.00
N LYS A 108 -13.45 0.48 9.55
CA LYS A 108 -14.51 -0.37 10.10
C LYS A 108 -13.90 -1.50 10.92
N THR A 109 -14.41 -1.67 12.13
CA THR A 109 -14.11 -2.81 12.99
C THR A 109 -15.07 -3.95 12.66
N THR A 110 -14.50 -5.12 12.37
CA THR A 110 -15.24 -6.36 12.15
C THR A 110 -15.63 -7.00 13.48
N THR A 111 -16.57 -7.96 13.46
CA THR A 111 -17.01 -8.70 14.65
C THR A 111 -15.86 -9.39 15.41
N GLY A 112 -14.77 -9.74 14.73
CA GLY A 112 -13.56 -10.31 15.33
C GLY A 112 -12.56 -9.28 15.84
N GLY A 113 -12.93 -8.00 15.98
CA GLY A 113 -12.07 -6.92 16.47
C GLY A 113 -11.03 -6.40 15.47
N ARG A 114 -10.90 -7.02 14.29
CA ARG A 114 -10.00 -6.55 13.23
C ARG A 114 -10.56 -5.32 12.55
N VAL A 115 -9.68 -4.38 12.24
CA VAL A 115 -9.98 -3.15 11.50
C VAL A 115 -9.70 -3.38 10.01
N ARG A 116 -10.46 -2.73 9.12
CA ARG A 116 -10.12 -2.60 7.69
C ARG A 116 -10.46 -1.20 7.19
N ILE A 117 -9.80 -0.81 6.10
CA ILE A 117 -10.20 0.35 5.31
C ILE A 117 -11.53 0.02 4.60
N ASP A 118 -12.40 1.02 4.50
CA ASP A 118 -13.67 0.97 3.80
C ASP A 118 -13.96 2.40 3.31
N HIS A 119 -15.01 2.58 2.50
CA HIS A 119 -15.36 3.89 1.94
C HIS A 119 -16.89 4.08 1.94
N LEU A 120 -17.34 5.32 1.77
CA LEU A 120 -18.77 5.62 1.63
C LEU A 120 -19.25 5.11 0.26
N ARG A 121 -20.20 4.17 0.26
CA ARG A 121 -20.69 3.49 -0.96
C ARG A 121 -21.52 4.39 -1.87
N ASP A 122 -22.24 5.35 -1.29
CA ASP A 122 -23.26 6.13 -2.02
C ASP A 122 -22.68 7.31 -2.82
N ALA A 123 -21.37 7.52 -2.74
CA ALA A 123 -20.70 8.70 -3.31
C ALA A 123 -19.62 8.35 -4.34
N GLY A 124 -19.58 7.09 -4.81
CA GLY A 124 -18.60 6.66 -5.83
C GLY A 124 -17.15 6.74 -5.38
N TYR A 125 -16.90 6.69 -4.06
CA TYR A 125 -15.54 6.63 -3.53
C TYR A 125 -14.94 5.24 -3.73
N HIS A 126 -13.61 5.20 -3.79
CA HIS A 126 -12.80 4.01 -3.99
C HIS A 126 -11.76 3.88 -2.87
N ASP A 127 -11.11 2.73 -2.76
CA ASP A 127 -10.01 2.49 -1.83
C ASP A 127 -8.77 1.88 -2.51
N ASP A 128 -8.76 1.79 -3.84
CA ASP A 128 -7.70 1.12 -4.60
C ASP A 128 -6.32 1.78 -4.43
N ARG A 129 -6.26 3.13 -4.45
CA ARG A 129 -4.99 3.87 -4.31
C ARG A 129 -4.47 3.77 -2.87
N ALA A 130 -5.37 3.86 -1.89
CA ALA A 130 -5.07 3.70 -0.49
C ALA A 130 -4.61 2.29 -0.15
N PHE A 131 -5.25 1.27 -0.74
CA PHE A 131 -4.82 -0.12 -0.64
C PHE A 131 -3.43 -0.29 -1.23
N ALA A 132 -3.18 0.18 -2.46
CA ALA A 132 -1.88 0.07 -3.12
C ALA A 132 -0.76 0.75 -2.30
N LEU A 133 -1.01 1.96 -1.80
CA LEU A 133 -0.07 2.65 -0.90
C LEU A 133 0.14 1.88 0.40
N GLY A 134 -0.95 1.43 1.04
CA GLY A 134 -0.90 0.70 2.30
C GLY A 134 -0.13 -0.62 2.19
N ALA A 135 -0.33 -1.36 1.10
CA ALA A 135 0.40 -2.60 0.83
C ALA A 135 1.89 -2.34 0.62
N ALA A 136 2.25 -1.31 -0.15
CA ALA A 136 3.64 -0.91 -0.36
C ALA A 136 4.31 -0.47 0.96
N CYS A 137 3.61 0.33 1.77
CA CYS A 137 4.09 0.75 3.09
C CYS A 137 4.27 -0.43 4.03
N LEU A 138 3.31 -1.36 4.08
CA LEU A 138 3.37 -2.54 4.94
C LEU A 138 4.56 -3.41 4.60
N GLU A 139 4.80 -3.67 3.32
CA GLU A 139 5.97 -4.42 2.86
C GLU A 139 7.27 -3.69 3.23
N ALA A 140 7.35 -2.39 2.99
CA ALA A 140 8.54 -1.59 3.25
C ALA A 140 8.94 -1.56 4.73
N ILE A 141 7.98 -1.60 5.66
CA ILE A 141 8.28 -1.63 7.11
C ILE A 141 8.55 -3.04 7.64
N GLN A 142 8.05 -4.09 6.97
CA GLN A 142 8.34 -5.47 7.35
C GLN A 142 9.79 -5.86 7.02
N GLU A 143 10.42 -5.13 6.11
CA GLU A 143 11.84 -5.28 5.75
C GLU A 143 12.82 -4.64 6.74
N ASP A 144 12.36 -4.08 7.87
CA ASP A 144 13.26 -3.66 8.95
C ASP A 144 13.25 -4.65 10.13
N PRO A 145 14.01 -5.76 10.06
CA PRO A 145 14.51 -6.48 11.21
C PRO A 145 15.91 -5.96 11.58
N GLY A 146 16.20 -4.67 11.36
CA GLY A 146 17.47 -3.99 11.67
C GLY A 146 17.71 -3.89 13.18
N GLY A 147 17.79 -5.05 13.83
CA GLY A 147 17.88 -5.22 15.28
C GLY A 147 16.76 -6.11 15.81
N ASP A 148 16.99 -7.43 15.84
CA ASP A 148 16.30 -8.36 16.76
C ASP A 148 16.48 -7.98 18.25
N TRP A 149 17.25 -6.93 18.51
CA TRP A 149 17.67 -6.47 19.82
C TRP A 149 17.58 -4.94 19.88
N PHE A 150 16.74 -4.44 20.78
CA PHE A 150 16.93 -3.09 21.30
C PHE A 150 18.11 -3.16 22.28
N ALA A 151 19.22 -2.48 21.94
CA ALA A 151 20.27 -2.23 22.92
C ALA A 151 19.70 -1.29 23.99
N VAL A 152 19.25 -1.85 25.11
CA VAL A 152 18.89 -1.06 26.29
C VAL A 152 20.20 -0.54 26.87
N THR A 153 20.49 0.74 26.64
CA THR A 153 21.62 1.40 27.31
C THR A 153 21.33 1.39 28.81
N PRO A 154 22.14 0.70 29.65
CA PRO A 154 21.95 0.77 31.09
C PRO A 154 22.16 2.21 31.55
N PRO A 155 21.47 2.64 32.63
CA PRO A 155 21.69 3.96 33.18
C PRO A 155 23.17 4.11 33.57
N SER A 156 23.70 5.33 33.43
CA SER A 156 25.02 5.68 33.96
C SER A 156 25.06 5.49 35.48
N HIS A 157 26.25 5.49 36.07
CA HIS A 157 26.44 5.28 37.52
C HIS A 157 25.70 6.30 38.41
N ASP A 158 25.22 7.41 37.84
CA ASP A 158 24.41 8.45 38.47
C ASP A 158 22.90 8.30 38.24
N GLY A 159 22.46 7.24 37.54
CA GLY A 159 21.05 7.00 37.19
C GLY A 159 20.57 7.73 35.94
N GLY A 160 21.45 8.44 35.23
CA GLY A 160 21.13 9.13 33.99
C GLY A 160 21.02 8.21 32.77
N PHE A 161 20.36 8.68 31.71
CA PHE A 161 20.45 8.08 30.38
C PHE A 161 21.17 9.09 29.48
N ALA A 162 22.27 8.68 28.86
CA ALA A 162 22.95 9.48 27.84
C ALA A 162 22.18 9.33 26.53
N TRP A 163 21.28 10.26 26.25
CA TRP A 163 20.66 10.46 24.94
C TRP A 163 21.10 11.83 24.38
#